data_AF-A0A8H4U1X4-F1
#
_entry.id   AF-A0A8H4U1X4-F1
#
_cell.length_a   1.000
_cell.length_b   1.000
_cell.length_c   1.000
_cell.angle_alpha   90.00
_cell.angle_beta   90.00
_cell.angle_gamma   90.00
#
_symmetry.space_group_name_H-M   'P 1'
#
loop_
_entity.id
_entity.type
_entity.pdbx_description
1 polymer ?
#
loop_
_entity_poly.entity_id
_entity_poly.type
_entity_poly.pdbx_seq_one_letter_code
_entity_poly.pdbx_strand_id
1 'polypeptide(L)'
;PGKEASTPKTAEELETIFKQSDAYKRILDDVALYERQLADSQLEDTRRFQETVGASKSKTVSKKSSYTVSFPKQVAACVKREIWLLLGDKTSLYTKFFIAIANALIVSSLFYGESLNTSGAFARGGVLFFSVLFLGWLQMTELMPAVSGRTMIQRHRDYAFYRPSAVSIARVVVDFPFLATLVSVFGIITYFLSGLDVDAGKFFIYLLFVYT
;
A
#
# COMPACT_ATOMS: atom_id res chain seq x y z
N PRO A 1 -8.05 -29.44 41.98
CA PRO A 1 -7.27 -28.59 42.92
C PRO A 1 -6.18 -29.44 43.62
N GLY A 2 -4.90 -29.05 43.55
CA GLY A 2 -3.81 -29.74 44.28
C GLY A 2 -2.71 -30.45 43.48
N LYS A 3 -2.59 -30.25 42.15
CA LYS A 3 -1.45 -30.75 41.35
C LYS A 3 -0.47 -29.66 40.90
N GLU A 4 -0.55 -28.47 41.47
CA GLU A 4 0.30 -27.30 41.13
C GLU A 4 1.80 -27.54 41.37
N ALA A 5 2.15 -28.48 42.26
CA ALA A 5 3.54 -28.91 42.49
C ALA A 5 4.03 -30.01 41.52
N SER A 6 3.13 -30.72 40.84
CA SER A 6 3.42 -31.87 39.98
C SER A 6 3.45 -31.51 38.49
N THR A 7 3.09 -30.29 38.13
CA THR A 7 3.13 -29.78 36.76
C THR A 7 4.52 -29.24 36.43
N PRO A 8 5.10 -29.60 35.27
CA PRO A 8 6.42 -29.11 34.85
C PRO A 8 6.43 -27.58 34.83
N LYS A 9 7.48 -26.99 35.37
CA LYS A 9 7.58 -25.53 35.56
C LYS A 9 8.48 -24.86 34.52
N THR A 10 9.34 -25.64 33.87
CA THR A 10 10.23 -25.19 32.80
C THR A 10 9.89 -25.86 31.47
N ALA A 11 10.26 -25.21 30.35
CA ALA A 11 10.01 -25.75 29.01
C ALA A 11 10.72 -27.10 28.77
N GLU A 12 11.93 -27.25 29.33
CA GLU A 12 12.73 -28.48 29.22
C GLU A 12 12.11 -29.66 30.00
N GLU A 13 11.57 -29.39 31.19
CA GLU A 13 10.83 -30.40 31.97
C GLU A 13 9.57 -30.86 31.22
N LEU A 14 8.84 -29.92 30.60
CA LEU A 14 7.63 -30.22 29.83
C LEU A 14 7.96 -31.08 28.61
N GLU A 15 9.01 -30.74 27.86
CA GLU A 15 9.47 -31.52 26.72
C GLU A 15 9.84 -32.95 27.14
N THR A 16 10.57 -33.10 28.24
CA THR A 16 11.02 -34.40 28.74
C THR A 16 9.85 -35.28 29.15
N ILE A 17 8.91 -34.74 29.94
CA ILE A 17 7.70 -35.47 30.36
C ILE A 17 6.81 -35.78 29.16
N PHE A 18 6.68 -34.85 28.19
CA PHE A 18 5.91 -35.09 26.98
C PHE A 18 6.48 -36.26 26.18
N LYS A 19 7.80 -36.30 25.94
CA LYS A 19 8.47 -37.42 25.25
C LYS A 19 8.29 -38.77 25.94
N GLN A 20 8.15 -38.76 27.27
CA GLN A 20 7.91 -39.99 28.05
C GLN A 20 6.43 -40.39 28.09
N SER A 21 5.52 -39.49 27.72
CA SER A 21 4.08 -39.73 27.78
C SER A 21 3.59 -40.68 26.68
N ASP A 22 2.46 -41.33 26.93
CA ASP A 22 1.80 -42.15 25.90
C ASP A 22 1.21 -41.31 24.76
N ALA A 23 0.98 -40.01 24.98
CA ALA A 23 0.54 -39.10 23.91
C ALA A 23 1.62 -38.92 22.84
N TYR A 24 2.90 -38.81 23.23
CA TYR A 24 4.01 -38.71 22.29
C TYR A 24 4.17 -40.01 21.47
N LYS A 25 4.02 -41.17 22.12
CA LYS A 25 4.02 -42.46 21.40
C LYS A 25 2.91 -42.54 20.36
N ARG A 26 1.68 -42.15 20.72
CA ARG A 26 0.56 -42.10 19.76
C ARG A 26 0.84 -41.19 18.57
N ILE A 27 1.44 -40.02 18.80
CA ILE A 27 1.82 -39.10 17.72
C ILE A 27 2.87 -39.75 16.79
N LEU A 28 3.86 -40.45 17.35
CA LEU A 28 4.85 -41.16 16.53
C LEU A 28 4.20 -42.29 15.72
N ASP A 29 3.28 -43.04 16.32
CA ASP A 29 2.53 -44.09 15.63
C ASP A 29 1.65 -43.51 14.51
N ASP A 30 0.97 -42.39 14.76
CA ASP A 30 0.17 -41.66 13.77
C ASP A 30 1.04 -41.14 12.61
N VAL A 31 2.21 -40.58 12.90
CA VAL A 31 3.18 -40.13 11.88
C VAL A 31 3.67 -41.31 11.05
N ALA A 32 4.05 -42.42 11.69
CA ALA A 32 4.51 -43.62 10.98
C ALA A 32 3.39 -44.25 10.13
N LEU A 33 2.15 -44.23 10.61
CA LEU A 33 0.98 -44.69 9.87
C LEU A 33 0.69 -43.79 8.67
N TYR A 34 0.77 -42.47 8.84
CA TYR A 34 0.63 -41.52 7.76
C TYR A 34 1.72 -41.69 6.69
N GLU A 35 2.98 -41.86 7.08
CA GLU A 35 4.09 -42.11 6.15
C GLU A 35 3.90 -43.41 5.36
N ARG A 36 3.41 -44.48 5.99
CA ARG A 36 3.06 -45.74 5.31
C ARG A 36 1.90 -45.54 4.33
N GLN A 37 0.84 -44.86 4.73
CA GLN A 37 -0.27 -44.52 3.85
C GLN A 37 0.20 -43.68 2.64
N LEU A 38 1.14 -42.76 2.86
CA LEU A 38 1.71 -41.94 1.79
C LEU A 38 2.52 -42.77 0.78
N ALA A 39 3.28 -43.76 1.27
CA ALA A 39 4.03 -44.70 0.45
C ALA A 39 3.12 -45.63 -0.35
N ASP A 40 2.10 -46.20 0.28
CA ASP A 40 1.14 -47.12 -0.34
C ASP A 40 0.26 -46.41 -1.38
N SER A 41 -0.18 -45.18 -1.09
CA SER A 41 -1.00 -44.36 -1.99
C SER A 41 -0.19 -43.71 -3.13
N GLN A 42 1.13 -43.92 -3.22
CA GLN A 42 2.01 -43.29 -4.21
C GLN A 42 1.80 -41.77 -4.36
N LEU A 43 1.51 -41.08 -3.26
CA LEU A 43 1.24 -39.63 -3.25
C LEU A 43 0.01 -39.21 -4.09
N GLU A 44 -1.00 -40.08 -4.26
CA GLU A 44 -2.19 -39.78 -5.08
C GLU A 44 -2.89 -38.47 -4.68
N ASP A 45 -3.04 -38.20 -3.38
CA ASP A 45 -3.63 -36.97 -2.88
C ASP A 45 -2.79 -35.73 -3.24
N THR A 46 -1.47 -35.86 -3.18
CA THR A 46 -0.56 -34.79 -3.60
C THR A 46 -0.67 -34.54 -5.09
N ARG A 47 -0.77 -35.60 -5.92
CA ARG A 47 -0.96 -35.48 -7.37
C ARG A 47 -2.30 -34.85 -7.72
N ARG A 48 -3.40 -35.31 -7.11
CA ARG A 48 -4.74 -34.70 -7.29
C ARG A 48 -4.76 -33.23 -6.92
N PHE A 49 -4.10 -32.86 -5.82
CA PHE A 49 -3.94 -31.47 -5.43
C PHE A 49 -3.16 -30.67 -6.49
N GLN A 50 -2.03 -31.19 -6.97
CA GLN A 50 -1.24 -30.54 -8.01
C GLN A 50 -2.00 -30.39 -9.33
N GLU A 51 -2.79 -31.39 -9.74
CA GLU A 51 -3.65 -31.34 -10.93
C GLU A 51 -4.76 -30.29 -10.77
N THR A 52 -5.42 -30.25 -9.62
CA THR A 52 -6.50 -29.27 -9.32
C THR A 52 -5.96 -27.84 -9.29
N VAL A 53 -4.80 -27.63 -8.66
CA VAL A 53 -4.09 -26.35 -8.65
C VAL A 53 -3.64 -25.98 -10.06
N GLY A 54 -3.13 -26.94 -10.83
CA GLY A 54 -2.73 -26.77 -12.22
C GLY A 54 -3.89 -26.35 -13.13
N ALA A 55 -5.07 -26.96 -12.95
CA ALA A 55 -6.29 -26.61 -13.68
C ALA A 55 -6.81 -25.21 -13.31
N SER A 56 -6.63 -24.81 -12.05
CA SER A 56 -7.06 -23.49 -11.54
C SER A 56 -6.08 -22.35 -11.89
N LYS A 57 -4.85 -22.67 -12.34
CA LYS A 57 -3.85 -21.68 -12.77
C LYS A 57 -4.23 -21.04 -14.11
N SER A 58 -4.06 -19.72 -14.19
CA SER A 58 -4.16 -18.98 -15.45
C SER A 58 -3.10 -19.46 -16.44
N LYS A 59 -3.50 -19.63 -17.72
CA LYS A 59 -2.62 -20.08 -18.82
C LYS A 59 -1.39 -19.20 -19.04
N THR A 60 -1.44 -17.96 -18.60
CA THR A 60 -0.37 -16.95 -18.69
C THR A 60 0.64 -17.03 -17.55
N VAL A 61 0.49 -17.95 -16.58
CA VAL A 61 1.39 -18.08 -15.44
C VAL A 61 2.19 -19.36 -15.54
N SER A 62 3.49 -19.28 -15.25
CA SER A 62 4.37 -20.45 -15.26
C SER A 62 3.87 -21.51 -14.27
N LYS A 63 3.90 -22.79 -14.70
CA LYS A 63 3.52 -23.94 -13.87
C LYS A 63 4.30 -23.99 -12.55
N LYS A 64 5.56 -23.49 -12.54
CA LYS A 64 6.43 -23.40 -11.37
C LYS A 64 6.17 -22.20 -10.45
N SER A 65 5.34 -21.24 -10.86
CA SER A 65 5.07 -20.05 -10.04
C SER A 65 4.04 -20.35 -8.96
N SER A 66 4.25 -19.91 -7.72
CA SER A 66 3.27 -20.07 -6.62
C SER A 66 1.97 -19.31 -6.85
N TYR A 67 1.93 -18.37 -7.80
CA TYR A 67 0.73 -17.58 -8.11
C TYR A 67 -0.18 -18.29 -9.11
N THR A 68 -1.48 -18.15 -8.94
CA THR A 68 -2.53 -18.68 -9.84
C THR A 68 -3.01 -17.68 -10.88
N VAL A 69 -2.91 -16.38 -10.58
CA VAL A 69 -3.45 -15.30 -11.40
C VAL A 69 -2.35 -14.56 -12.17
N SER A 70 -2.63 -14.13 -13.41
CA SER A 70 -1.71 -13.34 -14.24
C SER A 70 -1.33 -12.01 -13.59
N PHE A 71 -0.09 -11.54 -13.80
CA PHE A 71 0.39 -10.26 -13.28
C PHE A 71 -0.53 -9.04 -13.54
N PRO A 72 -1.02 -8.77 -14.76
CA PRO A 72 -1.91 -7.62 -15.00
C PRO A 72 -3.24 -7.72 -14.25
N LYS A 73 -3.80 -8.93 -14.11
CA LYS A 73 -5.00 -9.14 -13.28
C LYS A 73 -4.71 -8.93 -11.79
N GLN A 74 -3.52 -9.29 -11.31
CA GLN A 74 -3.11 -8.96 -9.93
C GLN A 74 -3.05 -7.45 -9.75
N VAL A 75 -2.43 -6.71 -10.69
CA VAL A 75 -2.37 -5.24 -10.65
C VAL A 75 -3.78 -4.65 -10.66
N ALA A 76 -4.67 -5.06 -11.57
CA ALA A 76 -6.03 -4.55 -11.63
C ALA A 76 -6.83 -4.81 -10.34
N ALA A 77 -6.68 -5.98 -9.73
CA ALA A 77 -7.30 -6.31 -8.45
C ALA A 77 -6.74 -5.41 -7.32
N CYS A 78 -5.42 -5.20 -7.30
CA CYS A 78 -4.78 -4.31 -6.34
C CYS A 78 -5.19 -2.84 -6.54
N VAL A 79 -5.35 -2.36 -7.78
CA VAL A 79 -5.83 -1.00 -8.10
C VAL A 79 -7.24 -0.82 -7.57
N LYS A 80 -8.13 -1.76 -7.89
CA LYS A 80 -9.51 -1.73 -7.38
C LYS A 80 -9.49 -1.64 -5.86
N ARG A 81 -8.76 -2.53 -5.17
CA ARG A 81 -8.62 -2.54 -3.70
C ARG A 81 -8.13 -1.20 -3.16
N GLU A 82 -7.12 -0.60 -3.79
CA GLU A 82 -6.57 0.69 -3.34
C GLU A 82 -7.57 1.83 -3.50
N ILE A 83 -8.36 1.84 -4.58
CA ILE A 83 -9.47 2.78 -4.76
C ILE A 83 -10.52 2.62 -3.64
N TRP A 84 -10.88 1.39 -3.28
CA TRP A 84 -11.82 1.17 -2.17
C TRP A 84 -11.28 1.65 -0.83
N LEU A 85 -9.98 1.46 -0.58
CA LEU A 85 -9.33 1.95 0.63
C LEU A 85 -9.32 3.48 0.68
N LEU A 86 -8.94 4.12 -0.43
CA LEU A 86 -8.93 5.56 -0.57
C LEU A 86 -10.33 6.15 -0.36
N LEU A 87 -11.34 5.63 -1.06
CA LEU A 87 -12.73 6.08 -0.92
C LEU A 87 -13.38 5.70 0.43
N GLY A 88 -12.84 4.69 1.12
CA GLY A 88 -13.26 4.30 2.46
C GLY A 88 -12.80 5.30 3.52
N ASP A 89 -11.58 5.83 3.39
CA ASP A 89 -11.02 6.86 4.28
C ASP A 89 -11.44 8.29 3.86
N LYS A 90 -12.76 8.50 3.82
CA LYS A 90 -13.35 9.78 3.40
C LYS A 90 -12.86 10.94 4.27
N THR A 91 -12.71 10.72 5.57
CA THR A 91 -12.28 11.76 6.53
C THR A 91 -10.90 12.30 6.18
N SER A 92 -9.94 11.41 5.90
CA SER A 92 -8.60 11.82 5.49
C SER A 92 -8.63 12.56 4.15
N LEU A 93 -9.39 12.07 3.16
CA LEU A 93 -9.53 12.74 1.86
C LEU A 93 -10.12 14.15 2.01
N TYR A 94 -11.24 14.30 2.71
CA TYR A 94 -11.87 15.60 2.92
C TYR A 94 -10.95 16.56 3.66
N THR A 95 -10.28 16.07 4.71
CA THR A 95 -9.33 16.89 5.49
C THR A 95 -8.19 17.38 4.62
N LYS A 96 -7.62 16.53 3.75
CA LYS A 96 -6.54 16.90 2.82
C LYS A 96 -6.99 17.98 1.83
N PHE A 97 -8.13 17.77 1.17
CA PHE A 97 -8.67 18.77 0.24
C PHE A 97 -8.99 20.09 0.94
N PHE A 98 -9.58 20.03 2.13
CA PHE A 98 -9.87 21.22 2.93
C PHE A 98 -8.60 21.98 3.31
N ILE A 99 -7.57 21.30 3.84
CA ILE A 99 -6.29 21.91 4.19
C ILE A 99 -5.62 22.54 2.98
N ALA A 100 -5.63 21.86 1.83
CA ALA A 100 -5.04 22.37 0.60
C ALA A 100 -5.76 23.62 0.10
N ILE A 101 -7.10 23.60 0.03
CA ILE A 101 -7.91 24.74 -0.41
C ILE A 101 -7.78 25.91 0.56
N ALA A 102 -7.87 25.67 1.86
CA ALA A 102 -7.75 26.71 2.88
C ALA A 102 -6.37 27.39 2.82
N ASN A 103 -5.28 26.62 2.72
CA ASN A 103 -3.94 27.19 2.58
C ASN A 103 -3.76 27.92 1.25
N ALA A 104 -4.28 27.39 0.14
CA ALA A 104 -4.23 28.07 -1.15
C ALA A 104 -4.88 29.45 -1.06
N LEU A 105 -6.03 29.57 -0.40
CA LEU A 105 -6.72 30.85 -0.20
C LEU A 105 -5.93 31.78 0.73
N ILE A 106 -5.51 31.30 1.90
CA ILE A 106 -4.77 32.11 2.88
C ILE A 106 -3.51 32.67 2.25
N VAL A 107 -2.68 31.82 1.66
CA VAL A 107 -1.37 32.24 1.16
C VAL A 107 -1.52 33.13 -0.06
N SER A 108 -2.39 32.79 -1.01
CA SER A 108 -2.55 33.61 -2.21
C SER A 108 -3.16 34.97 -1.91
N SER A 109 -4.01 35.07 -0.87
CA SER A 109 -4.54 36.36 -0.43
C SER A 109 -3.46 37.31 0.10
N LEU A 110 -2.35 36.79 0.66
CA LEU A 110 -1.22 37.61 1.13
C LEU A 110 -0.48 38.29 -0.03
N PHE A 111 -0.54 37.70 -1.22
CA PHE A 111 0.13 38.20 -2.42
C PHE A 111 -0.84 38.88 -3.39
N TYR A 112 -2.10 39.05 -3.00
CA TYR A 112 -3.12 39.70 -3.80
C TYR A 112 -2.83 41.20 -3.97
N GLY A 113 -2.88 41.69 -5.20
CA GLY A 113 -2.69 43.11 -5.50
C GLY A 113 -1.23 43.59 -5.52
N GLU A 114 -0.27 42.66 -5.57
CA GLU A 114 1.15 42.98 -5.64
C GLU A 114 1.52 43.70 -6.95
N SER A 115 2.44 44.65 -6.84
CA SER A 115 2.87 45.51 -7.95
C SER A 115 3.41 44.70 -9.14
N LEU A 116 3.08 45.13 -10.37
CA LEU A 116 3.61 44.53 -11.62
C LEU A 116 5.07 44.92 -11.92
N ASN A 117 5.65 45.77 -11.07
CA ASN A 117 7.01 46.28 -11.21
C ASN A 117 8.01 45.33 -10.54
N THR A 118 9.32 45.63 -10.68
CA THR A 118 10.41 44.85 -10.07
C THR A 118 10.24 44.63 -8.56
N SER A 119 9.55 45.53 -7.86
CA SER A 119 9.18 45.38 -6.45
C SER A 119 8.34 44.14 -6.16
N GLY A 120 7.42 43.77 -7.06
CA GLY A 120 6.55 42.60 -6.89
C GLY A 120 7.13 41.29 -7.41
N ALA A 121 8.30 41.33 -8.09
CA ALA A 121 8.94 40.14 -8.62
C ALA A 121 9.36 39.16 -7.51
N PHE A 122 9.85 39.68 -6.38
CA PHE A 122 10.24 38.86 -5.23
C PHE A 122 9.03 38.13 -4.61
N ALA A 123 7.94 38.86 -4.39
CA ALA A 123 6.69 38.33 -3.85
C ALA A 123 6.09 37.22 -4.75
N ARG A 124 6.08 37.42 -6.07
CA ARG A 124 5.62 36.40 -7.04
C ARG A 124 6.51 35.16 -7.07
N GLY A 125 7.83 35.33 -6.95
CA GLY A 125 8.76 34.22 -6.76
C GLY A 125 8.47 33.44 -5.47
N GLY A 126 8.10 34.15 -4.40
CA GLY A 126 7.66 33.57 -3.13
C GLY A 126 6.42 32.69 -3.26
N VAL A 127 5.41 33.11 -4.01
CA VAL A 127 4.20 32.31 -4.29
C VAL A 127 4.53 31.01 -5.01
N LEU A 128 5.38 31.09 -6.03
CA LEU A 128 5.81 29.92 -6.80
C LEU A 128 6.59 28.94 -5.93
N PHE A 129 7.55 29.43 -5.15
CA PHE A 129 8.31 28.63 -4.21
C PHE A 129 7.41 27.97 -3.15
N PHE A 130 6.48 28.73 -2.58
CA PHE A 130 5.54 28.21 -1.60
C PHE A 130 4.65 27.12 -2.18
N SER A 131 4.17 27.29 -3.42
CA SER A 131 3.32 26.31 -4.10
C SER A 131 3.97 24.92 -4.15
N VAL A 132 5.24 24.88 -4.55
CA VAL A 132 6.02 23.63 -4.62
C VAL A 132 6.31 23.08 -3.21
N LEU A 133 6.75 23.94 -2.30
CA LEU A 133 7.13 23.53 -0.95
C LEU A 133 5.94 22.96 -0.17
N PHE A 134 4.79 23.63 -0.23
CA PHE A 134 3.60 23.23 0.51
C PHE A 134 3.04 21.89 0.02
N LEU A 135 2.96 21.68 -1.29
CA LEU A 135 2.51 20.40 -1.85
C LEU A 135 3.50 19.27 -1.58
N GLY A 136 4.81 19.56 -1.64
CA GLY A 136 5.85 18.60 -1.23
C GLY A 136 5.73 18.21 0.24
N TRP A 137 5.52 19.18 1.13
CA TRP A 137 5.27 18.94 2.56
C TRP A 137 4.02 18.10 2.78
N LEU A 138 2.92 18.43 2.10
CA LEU A 138 1.67 17.69 2.18
C LEU A 138 1.87 16.21 1.79
N GLN A 139 2.65 15.95 0.74
CA GLN A 139 2.96 14.59 0.29
C GLN A 139 3.82 13.80 1.29
N MET A 140 4.73 14.46 2.01
CA MET A 140 5.54 13.78 3.05
C MET A 140 4.66 13.18 4.15
N THR A 141 3.54 13.82 4.50
CA THR A 141 2.62 13.29 5.51
C THR A 141 1.93 12.00 5.06
N GLU A 142 1.76 11.80 3.75
CA GLU A 142 1.16 10.58 3.17
C GLU A 142 2.14 9.41 3.11
N LEU A 143 3.45 9.70 3.08
CA LEU A 143 4.49 8.69 3.01
C LEU A 143 4.53 7.82 4.29
N MET A 144 4.24 8.40 5.45
CA MET A 144 4.26 7.66 6.72
C MET A 144 3.26 6.47 6.73
N PRO A 145 1.96 6.67 6.43
CA PRO A 145 1.03 5.55 6.25
C PRO A 145 1.49 4.52 5.20
N ALA A 146 2.12 4.98 4.12
CA ALA A 146 2.65 4.10 3.07
C ALA A 146 3.72 3.13 3.60
N VAL A 147 4.62 3.63 4.43
CA VAL A 147 5.74 2.88 5.00
C VAL A 147 5.27 1.91 6.08
N SER A 148 4.32 2.33 6.93
CA SER A 148 3.77 1.49 7.99
C SER A 148 3.04 0.25 7.46
N GLY A 149 2.50 0.30 6.24
CA GLY A 149 1.84 -0.83 5.58
C GLY A 149 2.77 -1.96 5.10
N ARG A 150 4.09 -1.82 5.21
CA ARG A 150 5.06 -2.80 4.67
C ARG A 150 4.93 -4.19 5.28
N THR A 151 4.69 -4.29 6.58
CA THR A 151 4.51 -5.58 7.28
C THR A 151 3.29 -6.33 6.76
N MET A 152 2.20 -5.60 6.49
CA MET A 152 1.00 -6.17 5.87
C MET A 152 1.32 -6.72 4.47
N ILE A 153 2.08 -5.99 3.65
CA ILE A 153 2.47 -6.43 2.30
C ILE A 153 3.35 -7.70 2.38
N GLN A 154 4.25 -7.78 3.37
CA GLN A 154 5.07 -8.98 3.59
C GLN A 154 4.21 -10.20 3.92
N ARG A 155 3.21 -10.06 4.81
CA ARG A 155 2.26 -11.15 5.09
C ARG A 155 1.49 -11.60 3.85
N HIS A 156 1.05 -10.66 3.01
CA HIS A 156 0.36 -10.99 1.75
C HIS A 156 1.27 -11.71 0.75
N ARG A 157 2.58 -11.42 0.77
CA ARG A 157 3.58 -12.14 -0.01
C ARG A 157 3.76 -13.56 0.50
N ASP A 158 3.85 -13.74 1.82
CA ASP A 158 4.07 -15.05 2.44
C ASP A 158 2.87 -16.00 2.22
N TYR A 159 1.65 -15.46 2.16
CA TYR A 159 0.45 -16.20 1.74
C TYR A 159 0.27 -16.32 0.21
N ALA A 160 1.22 -15.84 -0.59
CA ALA A 160 1.18 -15.87 -2.06
C ALA A 160 -0.08 -15.25 -2.70
N PHE A 161 -0.71 -14.26 -2.06
CA PHE A 161 -1.91 -13.60 -2.61
C PHE A 161 -1.58 -12.74 -3.84
N TYR A 162 -0.60 -11.85 -3.71
CA TYR A 162 -0.17 -10.95 -4.80
C TYR A 162 1.34 -10.78 -4.78
N ARG A 163 1.94 -10.43 -5.93
CA ARG A 163 3.33 -9.98 -5.96
C ARG A 163 3.44 -8.59 -5.32
N PRO A 164 4.47 -8.32 -4.48
CA PRO A 164 4.70 -6.99 -3.92
C PRO A 164 4.80 -5.90 -5.00
N SER A 165 5.39 -6.21 -6.16
CA SER A 165 5.46 -5.29 -7.29
C SER A 165 4.09 -4.92 -7.85
N ALA A 166 3.11 -5.84 -7.85
CA ALA A 166 1.76 -5.53 -8.29
C ALA A 166 1.07 -4.53 -7.36
N VAL A 167 1.34 -4.61 -6.05
CA VAL A 167 0.83 -3.67 -5.04
C VAL A 167 1.45 -2.29 -5.24
N SER A 168 2.77 -2.20 -5.43
CA SER A 168 3.45 -0.92 -5.66
C SER A 168 2.98 -0.23 -6.94
N ILE A 169 2.84 -0.97 -8.05
CA ILE A 169 2.34 -0.40 -9.31
C ILE A 169 0.89 0.06 -9.15
N ALA A 170 0.05 -0.75 -8.52
CA ALA A 170 -1.34 -0.39 -8.29
C ALA A 170 -1.49 0.90 -7.48
N ARG A 171 -0.64 1.09 -6.46
CA ARG A 171 -0.61 2.31 -5.67
C ARG A 171 -0.25 3.52 -6.51
N VAL A 172 0.84 3.46 -7.29
CA VAL A 172 1.25 4.57 -8.17
C VAL A 172 0.14 4.94 -9.16
N VAL A 173 -0.54 3.94 -9.74
CA VAL A 173 -1.65 4.17 -10.68
C VAL A 173 -2.83 4.90 -10.04
N VAL A 174 -3.09 4.68 -8.75
CA VAL A 174 -4.18 5.33 -8.01
C VAL A 174 -3.78 6.71 -7.48
N ASP A 175 -2.54 6.83 -6.99
CA ASP A 175 -2.01 8.08 -6.45
C ASP A 175 -1.91 9.17 -7.55
N PHE A 176 -1.46 8.81 -8.76
CA PHE A 176 -1.26 9.75 -9.86
C PHE A 176 -2.47 10.66 -10.19
N PRO A 177 -3.67 10.12 -10.49
CA PRO A 177 -4.85 10.95 -10.77
C PRO A 177 -5.37 11.70 -9.53
N PHE A 178 -5.19 11.13 -8.34
CA PHE A 178 -5.65 11.75 -7.10
C PHE A 178 -4.82 12.98 -6.76
N LEU A 179 -3.48 12.86 -6.78
CA LEU A 179 -2.57 13.99 -6.62
C LEU A 179 -2.78 15.03 -7.72
N ALA A 180 -2.99 14.60 -8.98
CA ALA A 180 -3.22 15.53 -10.08
C ALA A 180 -4.46 16.40 -9.84
N THR A 181 -5.53 15.83 -9.27
CA THR A 181 -6.75 16.57 -8.93
C THR A 181 -6.48 17.58 -7.81
N LEU A 182 -5.81 17.15 -6.73
CA LEU A 182 -5.48 18.01 -5.59
C LEU A 182 -4.58 19.19 -6.00
N VAL A 183 -3.50 18.89 -6.74
CA VAL A 183 -2.56 19.89 -7.25
C VAL A 183 -3.25 20.84 -8.22
N SER A 184 -4.15 20.34 -9.07
CA SER A 184 -4.91 21.21 -9.98
C SER A 184 -5.80 22.19 -9.25
N VAL A 185 -6.55 21.74 -8.24
CA VAL A 185 -7.40 22.63 -7.44
C VAL A 185 -6.56 23.67 -6.69
N PHE A 186 -5.49 23.23 -6.03
CA PHE A 186 -4.56 24.12 -5.31
C PHE A 186 -3.92 25.15 -6.26
N GLY A 187 -3.43 24.69 -7.42
CA GLY A 187 -2.76 25.50 -8.42
C GLY A 187 -3.68 26.51 -9.09
N ILE A 188 -4.92 26.14 -9.41
CA ILE A 188 -5.93 27.07 -9.95
C ILE A 188 -6.17 28.21 -8.96
N ILE A 189 -6.46 27.89 -7.70
CA ILE A 189 -6.70 28.92 -6.67
C ILE A 189 -5.48 29.80 -6.53
N THR A 190 -4.29 29.20 -6.41
CA THR A 190 -3.07 29.94 -6.15
C THR A 190 -2.68 30.84 -7.30
N TYR A 191 -2.73 30.33 -8.53
CA TYR A 191 -2.32 31.08 -9.72
C TYR A 191 -3.21 32.30 -10.00
N PHE A 192 -4.52 32.11 -9.96
CA PHE A 192 -5.46 33.20 -10.27
C PHE A 192 -5.57 34.21 -9.13
N LEU A 193 -5.56 33.75 -7.87
CA LEU A 193 -5.72 34.65 -6.72
C LEU A 193 -4.44 35.46 -6.46
N SER A 194 -3.26 34.94 -6.71
CA SER A 194 -2.02 35.73 -6.58
C SER A 194 -1.74 36.66 -7.77
N GLY A 195 -2.63 36.69 -8.77
CA GLY A 195 -2.51 37.60 -9.92
C GLY A 195 -1.31 37.31 -10.82
N LEU A 196 -0.97 36.03 -11.02
CA LEU A 196 0.01 35.63 -12.03
C LEU A 196 -0.49 35.96 -13.45
N ASP A 197 0.43 35.86 -14.40
CA ASP A 197 0.20 36.18 -15.80
C ASP A 197 -0.90 35.29 -16.41
N VAL A 198 -1.98 35.87 -16.93
CA VAL A 198 -3.15 35.13 -17.41
C VAL A 198 -2.93 34.65 -18.84
N ASP A 199 -1.94 33.78 -19.02
CA ASP A 199 -1.62 33.08 -20.26
C ASP A 199 -1.75 31.57 -20.06
N ALA A 200 -2.46 30.90 -20.97
CA ALA A 200 -2.71 29.47 -20.87
C ALA A 200 -1.41 28.65 -20.86
N GLY A 201 -0.41 29.03 -21.67
CA GLY A 201 0.87 28.35 -21.72
C GLY A 201 1.62 28.46 -20.39
N LYS A 202 1.69 29.66 -19.83
CA LYS A 202 2.34 29.91 -18.53
C LYS A 202 1.64 29.19 -17.38
N PHE A 203 0.30 29.07 -17.43
CA PHE A 203 -0.46 28.31 -16.43
C PHE A 203 -0.12 26.81 -16.46
N PHE A 204 -0.10 26.19 -17.64
CA PHE A 204 0.23 24.77 -17.74
C PHE A 204 1.69 24.48 -17.40
N ILE A 205 2.61 25.40 -17.70
CA ILE A 205 4.01 25.29 -17.25
C ILE A 205 4.07 25.33 -15.72
N TYR A 206 3.40 26.29 -15.09
CA TYR A 206 3.30 26.35 -13.63
C TYR A 206 2.74 25.05 -13.04
N LEU A 207 1.61 24.57 -13.58
CA LEU A 207 0.96 23.33 -13.14
C LEU A 207 1.92 22.13 -13.25
N LEU A 208 2.68 22.05 -14.35
CA LEU A 208 3.64 20.97 -14.59
C LEU A 208 4.79 21.01 -13.58
N PHE A 209 5.35 22.19 -13.29
CA PHE A 209 6.43 22.36 -12.29
C PHE A 209 5.95 22.09 -10.86
N VAL A 210 4.70 22.40 -10.56
CA VAL A 210 4.13 22.15 -9.23
C VAL A 210 3.74 20.67 -9.06
N TYR A 211 3.40 19.98 -10.14
CA TYR A 211 3.03 18.56 -10.12
C TYR A 211 4.23 17.61 -10.14
N THR A 212 5.30 17.98 -10.86
CA THR A 212 6.51 17.14 -11.06
C THR A 212 7.49 17.33 -9.91
#